data_AF-A0A800DL30-F1
#
_entry.id   AF-A0A800DL30-F1
#
_cell.length_a   1.000
_cell.length_b   1.000
_cell.length_c   1.000
_cell.angle_alpha   90.00
_cell.angle_beta   90.00
_cell.angle_gamma   90.00
#
_symmetry.space_group_name_H-M   'P 1'
#
loop_
_entity.id
_entity.type
_entity.pdbx_description
1 polymer ?
#
loop_
_entity_poly.entity_id
_entity_poly.type
_entity_poly.pdbx_seq_one_letter_code
_entity_poly.pdbx_strand_id
1 'polypeptide(L)'
;SSLLNALTDAGALVEDRLFATLDPKVRRLELPGGRAVLVADTVGFVRRLPHGLVEAFRSTLSEAAEADLLIHMVDGTDADPDGQMAAVREVLEEIGADQVPELLVINKTDAMSGTDLERLTNLHPEAVFISALEGSGLDALLERVATEISTRMVTMSLSVPYDRGDIVAAAHRVGDVIEEKHDEVGTVLDVRVPLSARDRFVEFAR
;
A
#
# COMPACT_ATOMS: atom_id res chain seq x y z
N SER A 1 10.06 -3.16 -9.02
CA SER A 1 9.77 -3.32 -10.47
C SER A 1 9.22 -4.68 -10.91
N SER A 2 9.82 -5.85 -10.57
CA SER A 2 9.35 -7.16 -11.08
C SER A 2 7.90 -7.49 -10.68
N LEU A 3 7.51 -7.20 -9.43
CA LEU A 3 6.14 -7.39 -8.94
C LEU A 3 5.15 -6.53 -9.72
N LEU A 4 5.43 -5.24 -9.90
CA LEU A 4 4.52 -4.33 -10.60
C LEU A 4 4.28 -4.74 -12.05
N ASN A 5 5.32 -5.23 -12.74
CA ASN A 5 5.17 -5.79 -14.08
C ASN A 5 4.35 -7.10 -14.05
N ALA A 6 4.59 -7.97 -13.07
CA ALA A 6 3.82 -9.19 -12.93
C ALA A 6 2.33 -8.91 -12.66
N LEU A 7 2.03 -7.87 -11.87
CA LEU A 7 0.65 -7.41 -11.63
C LEU A 7 0.01 -6.81 -12.90
N THR A 8 0.77 -6.13 -13.76
CA THR A 8 0.25 -5.63 -15.05
C THR A 8 -0.04 -6.77 -16.03
N ASP A 9 0.78 -7.82 -16.04
CA ASP A 9 0.63 -8.97 -16.94
C ASP A 9 -0.45 -9.96 -16.46
N ALA A 10 -0.74 -9.99 -15.14
CA ALA A 10 -1.81 -10.79 -14.53
C ALA A 10 -3.23 -10.21 -14.76
N GLY A 11 -3.38 -9.19 -15.62
CA GLY A 11 -4.67 -8.61 -15.96
C GLY A 11 -5.16 -7.54 -14.99
N ALA A 12 -4.34 -7.11 -14.02
CA ALA A 12 -4.68 -5.92 -13.23
C ALA A 12 -4.50 -4.67 -14.11
N LEU A 13 -5.55 -3.88 -14.25
CA LEU A 13 -5.52 -2.67 -15.08
C LEU A 13 -4.63 -1.62 -14.41
N VAL A 14 -3.44 -1.45 -14.96
CA VAL A 14 -2.44 -0.50 -14.46
C VAL A 14 -2.22 0.63 -15.45
N GLU A 15 -2.65 1.83 -15.06
CA GLU A 15 -2.48 3.04 -15.87
C GLU A 15 -1.18 3.75 -15.50
N ASP A 16 -0.32 3.98 -16.49
CA ASP A 16 0.89 4.80 -16.36
C ASP A 16 0.49 6.29 -16.32
N ARG A 17 0.71 6.97 -15.18
CA ARG A 17 0.69 8.43 -15.13
C ARG A 17 2.12 8.97 -15.23
N LEU A 18 2.42 9.60 -16.36
CA LEU A 18 3.72 10.17 -16.72
C LEU A 18 4.07 11.43 -15.90
N PHE A 19 5.04 11.33 -14.98
CA PHE A 19 5.92 12.46 -14.65
C PHE A 19 7.36 11.95 -14.50
N ALA A 20 8.30 12.70 -15.07
CA ALA A 20 9.66 12.29 -15.35
C ALA A 20 10.65 13.02 -14.44
N THR A 21 11.23 12.32 -13.47
CA THR A 21 12.55 12.56 -12.87
C THR A 21 12.93 11.33 -12.02
N LEU A 22 13.94 11.39 -11.15
CA LEU A 22 14.35 10.37 -10.17
C LEU A 22 13.24 9.92 -9.17
N ASP A 23 11.98 10.16 -9.51
CA ASP A 23 10.78 10.02 -8.70
C ASP A 23 10.26 8.58 -8.71
N PRO A 24 9.61 8.14 -7.62
CA PRO A 24 8.98 6.82 -7.54
C PRO A 24 7.95 6.62 -8.64
N LYS A 25 7.93 5.42 -9.25
CA LYS A 25 6.95 5.11 -10.30
C LYS A 25 5.61 4.80 -9.67
N VAL A 26 4.68 5.75 -9.73
CA VAL A 26 3.30 5.55 -9.25
C VAL A 26 2.43 4.94 -10.35
N ARG A 27 1.75 3.86 -10.00
CA ARG A 27 0.87 3.08 -10.86
C ARG A 27 -0.49 2.91 -10.20
N ARG A 28 -1.58 3.11 -10.94
CA ARG A 28 -2.92 2.74 -10.46
C ARG A 28 -3.07 1.22 -10.51
N LEU A 29 -3.63 0.59 -9.49
CA LEU A 29 -3.87 -0.86 -9.44
C LEU A 29 -5.33 -1.11 -9.05
N GLU A 30 -6.03 -1.95 -9.81
CA GLU A 30 -7.37 -2.40 -9.44
C GLU A 30 -7.29 -3.62 -8.52
N LEU A 31 -7.96 -3.54 -7.38
CA LEU A 31 -8.07 -4.59 -6.39
C LEU A 31 -9.36 -5.40 -6.59
N PRO A 32 -9.39 -6.66 -6.14
CA PRO A 32 -10.63 -7.42 -6.02
C PRO A 32 -11.71 -6.61 -5.30
N GLY A 33 -12.92 -6.60 -5.86
CA GLY A 33 -14.02 -5.76 -5.35
C GLY A 33 -14.15 -4.39 -6.02
N GLY A 34 -13.35 -4.07 -7.04
CA GLY A 34 -13.52 -2.88 -7.90
C GLY A 34 -12.94 -1.59 -7.34
N ARG A 35 -12.19 -1.67 -6.22
CA ARG A 35 -11.46 -0.53 -5.66
C ARG A 35 -10.15 -0.33 -6.41
N ALA A 36 -9.77 0.91 -6.65
CA ALA A 36 -8.45 1.24 -7.19
C ALA A 36 -7.55 1.83 -6.11
N VAL A 37 -6.28 1.47 -6.14
CA VAL A 37 -5.24 2.00 -5.26
C VAL A 37 -4.08 2.55 -6.09
N LEU A 38 -3.23 3.36 -5.46
CA LEU A 38 -1.98 3.82 -6.06
C LEU A 38 -0.83 3.04 -5.44
N VAL A 39 0.03 2.47 -6.27
CA VAL A 39 1.22 1.74 -5.85
C VAL A 39 2.44 2.48 -6.36
N ALA A 40 3.32 2.87 -5.45
CA ALA A 40 4.59 3.52 -5.77
C ALA A 40 5.74 2.50 -5.75
N ASP A 41 6.46 2.34 -6.86
CA ASP A 41 7.75 1.60 -6.88
C ASP A 41 8.80 2.50 -6.22
N THR A 42 9.13 2.20 -4.97
CA THR A 42 10.23 2.89 -4.28
C THR A 42 11.58 2.39 -4.78
N VAL A 43 12.64 3.13 -4.46
CA VAL A 43 14.00 2.65 -4.69
C VAL A 43 14.23 1.40 -3.84
N GLY A 44 14.62 0.30 -4.47
CA GLY A 44 14.89 -0.96 -3.76
C GLY A 44 16.00 -0.78 -2.73
N PHE A 45 15.79 -1.31 -1.52
CA PHE A 45 16.80 -1.33 -0.47
C PHE A 45 17.95 -2.25 -0.87
N VAL A 46 19.08 -1.68 -1.26
CA VAL A 46 20.32 -2.44 -1.43
C VAL A 46 20.88 -2.72 -0.02
N ARG A 47 21.22 -3.98 0.27
CA ARG A 47 21.82 -4.40 1.54
C ARG A 47 22.85 -3.39 2.04
N ARG A 48 22.66 -2.91 3.27
CA ARG A 48 23.49 -1.89 3.94
C ARG A 48 23.58 -0.60 3.11
N LEU A 49 22.48 0.15 3.06
CA LEU A 49 22.59 1.56 2.66
C LEU A 49 23.59 2.23 3.62
N PRO A 50 24.69 2.82 3.12
CA PRO A 50 25.53 3.64 3.97
C PRO A 50 24.66 4.73 4.63
N HIS A 51 24.85 5.04 5.92
CA HIS A 51 24.01 6.02 6.62
C HIS A 51 23.89 7.36 5.86
N GLY A 52 24.96 7.82 5.19
CA GLY A 52 24.91 9.04 4.36
C GLY A 52 24.07 8.93 3.08
N LEU A 53 23.76 7.72 2.63
CA LEU A 53 22.89 7.45 1.50
C LEU A 53 21.42 7.41 1.95
N VAL A 54 21.13 6.98 3.18
CA VAL A 54 19.79 7.08 3.78
C VAL A 54 19.36 8.55 3.91
N GLU A 55 20.26 9.43 4.35
CA GLU A 55 19.98 10.89 4.37
C GLU A 55 19.68 11.45 2.98
N ALA A 56 20.41 11.01 1.95
CA ALA A 56 20.22 11.45 0.57
C ALA A 56 18.90 10.94 -0.05
N PHE A 57 18.38 9.80 0.40
CA PHE A 57 17.11 9.22 -0.05
C PHE A 57 15.96 9.45 0.92
N ARG A 58 16.18 10.13 2.04
CA ARG A 58 15.13 10.40 3.03
C ARG A 58 13.92 11.11 2.42
N SER A 59 14.16 12.04 1.49
CA SER A 59 13.09 12.76 0.79
C SER A 59 12.34 11.91 -0.24
N THR A 60 12.95 10.84 -0.77
CA THR A 60 12.28 9.92 -1.71
C THR A 60 11.66 8.72 -1.00
N LEU A 61 12.08 8.46 0.25
CA LEU A 61 11.50 7.44 1.12
C LEU A 61 10.46 8.01 2.09
N SER A 62 10.35 9.33 2.26
CA SER A 62 9.34 9.93 3.15
C SER A 62 7.90 9.62 2.72
N GLU A 63 7.68 9.38 1.42
CA GLU A 63 6.38 8.90 0.91
C GLU A 63 5.97 7.56 1.53
N ALA A 64 6.93 6.74 1.97
CA ALA A 64 6.64 5.48 2.67
C ALA A 64 5.97 5.72 4.04
N ALA A 65 6.28 6.83 4.72
CA ALA A 65 5.67 7.17 6.01
C ALA A 65 4.23 7.70 5.86
N GLU A 66 3.85 8.16 4.67
CA GLU A 66 2.50 8.62 4.35
C GLU A 66 1.63 7.51 3.72
N ALA A 67 2.20 6.34 3.43
CA ALA A 67 1.50 5.25 2.80
C ALA A 67 0.43 4.64 3.72
N ASP A 68 -0.66 4.15 3.12
CA ASP A 68 -1.69 3.40 3.85
C ASP A 68 -1.23 1.98 4.22
N LEU A 69 -0.29 1.42 3.44
CA LEU A 69 0.24 0.06 3.57
C LEU A 69 1.63 -0.01 2.92
N LEU A 70 2.59 -0.63 3.60
CA LEU A 70 3.87 -0.99 3.03
C LEU A 70 3.84 -2.43 2.53
N ILE A 71 4.25 -2.66 1.29
CA ILE A 71 4.50 -4.01 0.76
C ILE A 71 6.00 -4.27 0.89
N HIS A 72 6.38 -5.07 1.89
CA HIS A 72 7.77 -5.41 2.14
C HIS A 72 8.14 -6.69 1.38
N MET A 73 8.77 -6.49 0.23
CA MET A 73 9.23 -7.57 -0.64
C MET A 73 10.56 -8.16 -0.18
N VAL A 74 10.60 -9.47 0.04
CA VAL A 74 11.82 -10.21 0.44
C VAL A 74 12.12 -11.31 -0.55
N ASP A 75 13.40 -11.50 -0.87
CA ASP A 75 13.85 -12.63 -1.67
C ASP A 75 13.95 -13.89 -0.81
N GLY A 76 13.02 -14.85 -0.99
CA GLY A 76 12.99 -16.09 -0.24
C GLY A 76 14.16 -17.05 -0.54
N THR A 77 14.89 -16.81 -1.63
CA THR A 77 16.07 -17.61 -2.04
C THR A 77 17.39 -17.07 -1.50
N ASP A 78 17.38 -15.92 -0.82
CA ASP A 78 18.60 -15.39 -0.21
C ASP A 78 19.08 -16.30 0.93
N ALA A 79 20.40 -16.37 1.11
CA ALA A 79 21.02 -17.10 2.22
C ALA A 79 20.66 -16.54 3.61
N ASP A 80 20.24 -15.27 3.68
CA ASP A 80 19.80 -14.61 4.91
C ASP A 80 18.60 -13.68 4.66
N PRO A 81 17.38 -14.24 4.52
CA PRO A 81 16.15 -13.45 4.33
C PRO A 81 15.78 -12.66 5.59
N ASP A 82 15.99 -13.26 6.77
CA ASP A 82 15.66 -12.63 8.06
C ASP A 82 16.53 -11.38 8.30
N GLY A 83 17.82 -11.42 7.93
CA GLY A 83 18.69 -10.26 7.96
C GLY A 83 18.31 -9.17 6.95
N GLN A 84 17.77 -9.53 5.77
CA GLN A 84 17.22 -8.53 4.85
C GLN A 84 16.00 -7.83 5.45
N MET A 85 15.09 -8.59 6.05
CA MET A 85 13.90 -8.04 6.72
C MET A 85 14.28 -7.05 7.81
N ALA A 86 15.24 -7.45 8.67
CA ALA A 86 15.71 -6.62 9.77
C ALA A 86 16.33 -5.31 9.25
N ALA A 87 17.16 -5.38 8.22
CA ALA A 87 17.80 -4.20 7.63
C ALA A 87 16.79 -3.21 7.02
N VAL A 88 15.72 -3.70 6.38
CA VAL A 88 14.67 -2.81 5.85
C VAL A 88 13.88 -2.17 6.98
N ARG A 89 13.52 -2.92 8.02
CA ARG A 89 12.80 -2.38 9.18
C ARG A 89 13.59 -1.30 9.92
N GLU A 90 14.91 -1.45 10.03
CA GLU A 90 15.79 -0.41 10.58
C GLU A 90 15.69 0.90 9.77
N VAL A 91 15.70 0.82 8.43
CA VAL A 91 15.55 2.03 7.60
C VAL A 91 14.14 2.61 7.70
N LEU A 92 13.09 1.78 7.78
CA LEU A 92 11.72 2.24 7.99
C LEU A 92 11.59 3.01 9.31
N GLU A 93 12.25 2.56 10.38
CA GLU A 93 12.30 3.25 11.67
C GLU A 93 13.04 4.60 11.55
N GLU A 94 14.19 4.66 10.88
CA GLU A 94 14.96 5.90 10.68
C GLU A 94 14.18 7.00 9.93
N ILE A 95 13.28 6.61 9.02
CA ILE A 95 12.44 7.53 8.26
C ILE A 95 11.05 7.76 8.89
N GLY A 96 10.72 7.09 10.00
CA GLY A 96 9.44 7.22 10.69
C GLY A 96 8.26 6.51 10.00
N ALA A 97 8.56 5.51 9.17
CA ALA A 97 7.57 4.69 8.46
C ALA A 97 7.25 3.36 9.17
N ASP A 98 7.86 3.10 10.34
CA ASP A 98 7.64 1.90 11.16
C ASP A 98 6.22 1.80 11.74
N GLN A 99 5.50 2.93 11.80
CA GLN A 99 4.10 2.98 12.20
C GLN A 99 3.15 2.63 11.07
N VAL A 100 3.62 2.62 9.82
CA VAL A 100 2.82 2.22 8.68
C VAL A 100 2.73 0.70 8.66
N PRO A 101 1.52 0.12 8.55
CA PRO A 101 1.40 -1.31 8.60
C PRO A 101 2.13 -2.00 7.44
N GLU A 102 2.76 -3.11 7.76
CA GLU A 102 3.63 -3.87 6.86
C GLU A 102 2.94 -5.16 6.41
N LEU A 103 2.82 -5.36 5.10
CA LEU A 103 2.52 -6.65 4.50
C LEU A 103 3.81 -7.28 3.98
N LEU A 104 4.26 -8.32 4.68
CA LEU A 104 5.45 -9.08 4.28
C LEU A 104 5.14 -10.00 3.09
N VAL A 105 5.94 -9.91 2.04
CA VAL A 105 5.79 -10.71 0.82
C VAL A 105 7.10 -11.43 0.50
N ILE A 106 7.07 -12.76 0.60
CA ILE A 106 8.21 -13.61 0.24
C ILE A 106 8.09 -13.97 -1.24
N ASN A 107 9.01 -13.45 -2.05
CA ASN A 107 9.04 -13.65 -3.48
C ASN A 107 10.06 -14.74 -3.87
N LYS A 108 9.95 -15.20 -5.12
CA LYS A 108 10.79 -16.23 -5.76
C LYS A 108 10.57 -17.65 -5.21
N THR A 109 9.33 -17.97 -4.83
CA THR A 109 8.97 -19.31 -4.36
C THR A 109 9.24 -20.40 -5.40
N ASP A 110 9.28 -20.06 -6.69
CA ASP A 110 9.65 -20.94 -7.81
C ASP A 110 11.07 -21.51 -7.71
N ALA A 111 11.98 -20.81 -7.04
CA ALA A 111 13.38 -21.18 -6.91
C ALA A 111 13.76 -21.63 -5.49
N MET A 112 12.78 -21.76 -4.58
CA MET A 112 13.01 -22.19 -3.21
C MET A 112 12.98 -23.72 -3.07
N SER A 113 13.78 -24.26 -2.15
CA SER A 113 13.61 -25.65 -1.74
C SER A 113 12.33 -25.81 -0.91
N GLY A 114 11.70 -26.99 -0.94
CA GLY A 114 10.52 -27.26 -0.12
C GLY A 114 10.76 -27.06 1.38
N THR A 115 11.98 -27.36 1.84
CA THR A 115 12.40 -27.14 3.24
C THR A 115 12.50 -25.66 3.59
N ASP A 116 13.05 -24.83 2.69
CA ASP A 116 13.16 -23.38 2.92
C ASP A 116 11.79 -22.72 2.90
N LEU A 117 10.91 -23.15 2.01
CA LEU A 117 9.53 -22.68 1.93
C LEU A 117 8.77 -23.01 3.21
N GLU A 118 8.84 -24.25 3.68
CA GLU A 118 8.21 -24.68 4.93
C GLU A 118 8.76 -23.92 6.14
N ARG A 119 10.09 -23.73 6.21
CA ARG A 119 10.74 -22.95 7.26
C ARG A 119 10.21 -21.51 7.30
N LEU A 120 10.23 -20.80 6.17
CA LEU A 120 9.78 -19.40 6.13
C LEU A 120 8.27 -19.28 6.38
N THR A 121 7.46 -20.23 5.90
CA THR A 121 6.01 -20.27 6.19
C THR A 121 5.74 -20.41 7.69
N ASN A 122 6.50 -21.27 8.38
CA ASN A 122 6.35 -21.45 9.82
C ASN A 122 6.83 -20.23 10.64
N LEU A 123 7.87 -19.55 10.18
CA LEU A 123 8.41 -18.36 10.84
C LEU A 123 7.54 -17.12 10.62
N HIS A 124 6.96 -17.00 9.43
CA HIS A 124 6.19 -15.83 8.98
C HIS A 124 4.81 -16.26 8.46
N PRO A 125 3.92 -16.76 9.34
CA PRO A 125 2.62 -17.32 8.93
C PRO A 125 1.67 -16.29 8.31
N GLU A 126 1.88 -15.00 8.58
CA GLU A 126 1.09 -13.90 8.02
C GLU A 126 1.63 -13.38 6.68
N ALA A 127 2.80 -13.86 6.24
CA ALA A 127 3.40 -13.41 4.99
C ALA A 127 2.69 -14.01 3.77
N VAL A 128 2.71 -13.28 2.66
CA VAL A 128 2.23 -13.79 1.37
C VAL A 128 3.41 -14.35 0.59
N PHE A 129 3.26 -15.58 0.10
CA PHE A 129 4.29 -16.29 -0.67
C PHE A 129 3.93 -16.23 -2.15
N ILE A 130 4.84 -15.68 -2.96
CA ILE A 130 4.59 -15.48 -4.40
C ILE A 130 5.79 -15.88 -5.26
N SER A 131 5.51 -16.19 -6.52
CA SER A 131 6.48 -16.05 -7.60
C SER A 131 6.01 -14.94 -8.53
N ALA A 132 6.70 -13.80 -8.50
CA ALA A 132 6.48 -12.76 -9.50
C ALA A 132 6.91 -13.19 -10.91
N LEU A 133 7.73 -14.26 -11.04
CA LEU A 133 8.16 -14.79 -12.33
C LEU A 133 7.09 -15.69 -12.95
N GLU A 134 6.53 -16.61 -12.16
CA GLU A 134 5.51 -17.57 -12.63
C GLU A 134 4.08 -17.03 -12.47
N GLY A 135 3.90 -15.93 -11.72
CA GLY A 135 2.59 -15.35 -11.39
C GLY A 135 1.87 -16.06 -10.24
N SER A 136 2.46 -17.10 -9.64
CA SER A 136 1.84 -17.82 -8.53
C SER A 136 1.73 -16.96 -7.28
N GLY A 137 0.59 -17.02 -6.59
CA GLY A 137 0.34 -16.26 -5.36
C GLY A 137 -0.01 -14.78 -5.54
N LEU A 138 -0.02 -14.25 -6.77
CA LEU A 138 -0.37 -12.84 -7.02
C LEU A 138 -1.84 -12.52 -6.67
N ASP A 139 -2.77 -13.43 -6.93
CA ASP A 139 -4.18 -13.24 -6.56
C ASP A 139 -4.34 -13.14 -5.04
N ALA A 140 -3.67 -14.04 -4.30
CA ALA A 140 -3.67 -14.02 -2.84
C ALA A 140 -3.04 -12.73 -2.28
N LEU A 141 -1.99 -12.20 -2.95
CA LEU A 141 -1.42 -10.90 -2.61
C LEU A 141 -2.44 -9.78 -2.80
N LEU A 142 -3.13 -9.73 -3.94
CA LEU A 142 -4.14 -8.71 -4.23
C LEU A 142 -5.32 -8.77 -3.23
N GLU A 143 -5.79 -9.96 -2.89
CA GLU A 143 -6.83 -10.16 -1.86
C GLU A 143 -6.36 -9.69 -0.48
N ARG A 144 -5.11 -9.99 -0.11
CA ARG A 144 -4.55 -9.55 1.17
C ARG A 144 -4.41 -8.04 1.22
N VAL A 145 -3.89 -7.41 0.17
CA VAL A 145 -3.82 -5.94 0.05
C VAL A 145 -5.21 -5.32 0.16
N ALA A 146 -6.21 -5.86 -0.54
CA ALA A 146 -7.59 -5.38 -0.46
C ALA A 146 -8.16 -5.48 0.96
N THR A 147 -7.86 -6.57 1.66
CA THR A 147 -8.27 -6.78 3.05
C THR A 147 -7.62 -5.77 3.98
N GLU A 148 -6.29 -5.62 3.92
CA GLU A 148 -5.54 -4.69 4.78
C GLU A 148 -6.02 -3.25 4.59
N ILE A 149 -6.24 -2.80 3.36
CA ILE A 149 -6.75 -1.46 3.07
C ILE A 149 -8.20 -1.29 3.56
N SER A 150 -9.04 -2.33 3.40
CA SER A 150 -10.44 -2.26 3.81
C SER A 150 -10.64 -2.24 5.33
N THR A 151 -9.77 -2.92 6.10
CA THR A 151 -9.82 -2.93 7.57
C THR A 151 -9.49 -1.57 8.20
N ARG A 152 -8.90 -0.65 7.43
CA ARG A 152 -8.48 0.68 7.89
C ARG A 152 -9.43 1.78 7.45
N MET A 153 -10.66 1.43 7.16
CA MET A 153 -11.68 2.39 6.84
C MET A 153 -12.45 2.80 8.09
N VAL A 154 -12.69 4.09 8.23
CA VAL A 154 -13.55 4.65 9.28
C VAL A 154 -14.86 5.11 8.66
N THR A 155 -15.97 4.78 9.32
CA THR A 155 -17.27 5.32 8.95
C THR A 155 -17.43 6.68 9.64
N MET A 156 -17.83 7.69 8.87
CA MET A 156 -18.09 9.05 9.35
C MET A 156 -19.45 9.51 8.83
N SER A 157 -20.19 10.24 9.68
CA SER A 157 -21.36 11.00 9.26
C SER A 157 -20.93 12.46 9.12
N LEU A 158 -21.09 13.03 7.92
CA LEU A 158 -20.64 14.36 7.58
C LEU A 158 -21.83 15.28 7.33
N SER A 159 -21.74 16.54 7.75
CA SER A 159 -22.63 17.63 7.36
C SER A 159 -21.81 18.68 6.63
N VAL A 160 -21.95 18.72 5.31
CA VAL A 160 -21.13 19.53 4.40
C VAL A 160 -21.98 20.67 3.84
N PRO A 161 -21.67 21.94 4.16
CA PRO A 161 -22.40 23.08 3.59
C PRO A 161 -22.28 23.17 2.06
N TYR A 162 -23.27 23.78 1.40
CA TYR A 162 -23.33 23.86 -0.07
C TYR A 162 -22.15 24.60 -0.71
N ASP A 163 -21.45 25.47 0.03
CA ASP A 163 -20.24 26.15 -0.44
C ASP A 163 -18.97 25.27 -0.38
N ARG A 164 -19.04 24.08 0.24
CA ARG A 164 -17.97 23.08 0.36
C ARG A 164 -18.22 21.81 -0.46
N GLY A 165 -18.72 21.98 -1.68
CA GLY A 165 -18.89 20.87 -2.64
C GLY A 165 -17.59 20.11 -2.96
N ASP A 166 -16.42 20.72 -2.71
CA ASP A 166 -15.10 20.08 -2.81
C ASP A 166 -14.95 18.87 -1.86
N ILE A 167 -15.58 18.93 -0.68
CA ILE A 167 -15.55 17.87 0.33
C ILE A 167 -16.47 16.71 -0.07
N VAL A 168 -17.67 17.00 -0.57
CA VAL A 168 -18.57 15.97 -1.12
C VAL A 168 -17.87 15.22 -2.26
N ALA A 169 -17.29 15.96 -3.21
CA ALA A 169 -16.54 15.36 -4.30
C ALA A 169 -15.30 14.58 -3.83
N ALA A 170 -14.65 15.02 -2.73
CA ALA A 170 -13.54 14.27 -2.14
C ALA A 170 -14.00 12.95 -1.53
N ALA A 171 -15.11 12.93 -0.80
CA ALA A 171 -15.67 11.72 -0.23
C ALA A 171 -15.96 10.67 -1.31
N HIS A 172 -16.56 11.07 -2.44
CA HIS A 172 -16.78 10.20 -3.60
C HIS A 172 -15.50 9.70 -4.29
N ARG A 173 -14.38 10.43 -4.17
CA ARG A 173 -13.11 10.04 -4.77
C ARG A 173 -12.31 9.06 -3.91
N VAL A 174 -12.32 9.26 -2.58
CA VAL A 174 -11.41 8.56 -1.66
C VAL A 174 -12.10 7.51 -0.80
N GLY A 175 -13.43 7.52 -0.72
CA GLY A 175 -14.20 6.61 0.12
C GLY A 175 -15.43 6.05 -0.58
N ASP A 176 -16.15 5.20 0.16
CA ASP A 176 -17.43 4.64 -0.26
C ASP A 176 -18.55 5.46 0.39
N VAL A 177 -19.37 6.14 -0.41
CA VAL A 177 -20.55 6.85 0.09
C VAL A 177 -21.67 5.83 0.31
N ILE A 178 -22.08 5.66 1.58
CA ILE A 178 -23.12 4.71 2.00
C ILE A 178 -24.49 5.34 1.80
N GLU A 179 -24.64 6.59 2.24
CA GLU A 179 -25.88 7.35 2.10
C GLU A 179 -25.55 8.83 1.84
N GLU A 180 -26.35 9.47 0.99
CA GLU A 180 -26.26 10.90 0.69
C GLU A 180 -27.66 11.52 0.74
N LYS A 181 -27.82 12.56 1.57
CA LYS A 181 -29.06 13.32 1.75
C LYS A 181 -28.76 14.81 1.63
N HIS A 182 -29.79 15.57 1.29
CA HIS A 182 -29.72 17.02 1.23
C HIS A 182 -30.69 17.60 2.25
N ASP A 183 -30.24 18.58 3.02
CA ASP A 183 -31.06 19.35 3.95
C ASP A 183 -31.01 20.85 3.62
N GLU A 184 -31.59 21.68 4.49
CA GLU A 184 -31.71 23.13 4.27
C GLU A 184 -30.35 23.85 4.31
N VAL A 185 -29.32 23.26 4.93
CA VAL A 185 -28.02 23.90 5.19
C VAL A 185 -26.86 23.25 4.43
N GLY A 186 -27.03 22.02 3.90
CA GLY A 186 -26.02 21.35 3.10
C GLY A 186 -26.36 19.91 2.70
N THR A 187 -25.31 19.15 2.41
CA THR A 187 -25.35 17.72 2.09
C THR A 187 -24.90 16.92 3.32
N VAL A 188 -25.71 15.96 3.74
CA VAL A 188 -25.40 14.99 4.79
C VAL A 188 -24.94 13.69 4.14
N LEU A 189 -23.77 13.20 4.51
CA LEU A 189 -23.18 11.99 3.94
C LEU A 189 -22.82 11.00 5.04
N ASP A 190 -23.26 9.76 4.92
CA ASP A 190 -22.64 8.66 5.65
C ASP A 190 -21.61 8.00 4.73
N VAL A 191 -20.34 8.07 5.11
CA VAL A 191 -19.22 7.68 4.25
C VAL A 191 -18.29 6.75 4.99
N ARG A 192 -17.68 5.83 4.25
CA ARG A 192 -16.56 5.02 4.72
C ARG A 192 -15.31 5.53 4.01
N VAL A 193 -14.38 6.14 4.75
CA VAL A 193 -13.14 6.71 4.21
C VAL A 193 -11.91 6.02 4.81
N PRO A 194 -10.77 5.96 4.10
CA PRO A 194 -9.51 5.51 4.67
C PRO A 194 -9.14 6.33 5.90
N LEU A 195 -8.53 5.69 6.90
CA LEU A 195 -8.08 6.35 8.13
C LEU A 195 -7.14 7.53 7.83
N SER A 196 -6.26 7.40 6.82
CA SER A 196 -5.37 8.46 6.35
C SER A 196 -6.11 9.69 5.81
N ALA A 197 -7.29 9.50 5.22
CA ALA A 197 -8.12 10.57 4.69
C ALA A 197 -9.05 11.17 5.74
N ARG A 198 -9.16 10.56 6.93
CA ARG A 198 -10.09 10.97 8.00
C ARG A 198 -9.97 12.45 8.33
N ASP A 199 -8.76 12.94 8.55
CA ASP A 199 -8.50 14.29 9.05
C ASP A 199 -9.05 15.38 8.12
N ARG A 200 -9.15 15.09 6.82
CA ARG A 200 -9.78 15.96 5.82
C ARG A 200 -11.27 16.19 6.10
N PHE A 201 -11.94 15.22 6.70
CA PHE A 201 -13.39 15.23 6.91
C PHE A 201 -13.80 15.56 8.35
N VAL A 202 -12.86 15.58 9.30
CA VAL A 202 -13.15 15.77 10.74
C VAL A 202 -13.91 17.06 11.02
N GLU A 203 -13.61 18.16 10.32
CA GLU A 203 -14.29 19.45 10.50
C GLU A 203 -15.80 19.38 10.19
N PHE A 204 -16.20 18.45 9.31
CA PHE A 204 -17.59 18.27 8.88
C PHE A 204 -18.28 17.12 9.60
N ALA A 205 -17.58 16.43 10.52
CA ALA A 205 -18.14 15.31 11.25
C ALA A 205 -19.28 15.75 12.18
N ARG A 206 -20.39 15.02 12.13
CA ARG A 206 -21.56 15.23 12.98
C ARG A 206 -21.45 14.50 14.32
#